data_AF-A0A818GCS1-F1
#
_entry.id   AF-A0A818GCS1-F1
#
_cell.length_a   1.000
_cell.length_b   1.000
_cell.length_c   1.000
_cell.angle_alpha   90.00
_cell.angle_beta   90.00
_cell.angle_gamma   90.00
#
_symmetry.space_group_name_H-M   'P 1'
#
loop_
_entity.id
_entity.type
_entity.pdbx_description
1 polymer ?
#
loop_
_entity_poly.entity_id
_entity_poly.type
_entity_poly.pdbx_seq_one_letter_code
_entity_poly.pdbx_strand_id
1 'polypeptide(L)'
;MYDRLRDEVTDIIHAAWKMDFNMTIKDFDRECLQGLYQLLRLASSASIQFPMRFHFISSISSAGCGLLSEIQEEPLPRRVEIALAQGYGQSKYAEEHMCWAAMDLCCE
;
A
#
# COMPACT_ATOMS: atom_id res chain seq x y z
N MET A 1 5.48 23.56 -1.85
CA MET A 1 5.92 22.39 -1.04
C MET A 1 5.79 21.10 -1.85
N TYR A 2 4.63 20.80 -2.46
CA TYR A 2 4.45 19.61 -3.31
C TYR A 2 5.46 19.51 -4.47
N ASP A 3 5.62 20.55 -5.31
CA ASP A 3 6.56 20.49 -6.44
C ASP A 3 8.00 20.23 -6.00
N ARG A 4 8.40 20.83 -4.89
CA ARG A 4 9.73 20.60 -4.31
C ARG A 4 9.93 19.13 -3.90
N LEU A 5 8.92 18.51 -3.28
CA LEU A 5 8.98 17.08 -2.95
C LEU A 5 9.03 16.22 -4.21
N ARG A 6 8.23 16.56 -5.23
CA ARG A 6 8.25 15.85 -6.53
C ARG A 6 9.64 15.90 -7.17
N ASP A 7 10.30 17.05 -7.11
CA ASP A 7 11.55 17.30 -7.83
C ASP A 7 12.81 16.85 -7.04
N GLU A 8 12.75 16.80 -5.70
CA GLU A 8 13.91 16.47 -4.84
C GLU A 8 13.87 15.04 -4.23
N VAL A 9 12.70 14.43 -4.06
CA VAL A 9 12.59 13.11 -3.40
C VAL A 9 12.89 11.99 -4.38
N THR A 10 13.80 11.10 -4.01
CA THR A 10 14.13 9.89 -4.79
C THR A 10 13.48 8.63 -4.22
N ASP A 11 13.17 8.64 -2.93
CA ASP A 11 12.73 7.47 -2.18
C ASP A 11 11.67 7.86 -1.15
N ILE A 12 10.53 7.18 -1.21
CA ILE A 12 9.50 7.24 -0.17
C ILE A 12 9.53 5.92 0.60
N ILE A 13 9.75 5.99 1.91
CA ILE A 13 9.62 4.85 2.82
C ILE A 13 8.37 5.06 3.67
N HIS A 14 7.27 4.42 3.27
CA HIS A 14 5.99 4.51 3.93
C HIS A 14 5.87 3.48 5.07
N ALA A 15 6.20 3.94 6.28
CA ALA A 15 6.04 3.19 7.53
C ALA A 15 4.86 3.69 8.38
N ALA A 16 4.21 4.79 7.96
CA ALA A 16 3.16 5.44 8.73
C ALA A 16 1.83 4.74 8.51
N TRP A 17 1.46 3.84 9.42
CA TRP A 17 0.17 3.16 9.40
C TRP A 17 -0.44 3.12 10.80
N LYS A 18 -1.74 3.35 10.91
CA LYS A 18 -2.43 3.23 12.20
C LYS A 18 -2.50 1.77 12.62
N MET A 19 -2.11 1.48 13.85
CA MET A 19 -2.16 0.12 14.40
C MET A 19 -3.32 0.02 15.40
N ASP A 20 -4.53 -0.10 14.86
CA ASP A 20 -5.76 -0.27 15.65
C ASP A 20 -6.59 -1.43 15.08
N PHE A 21 -6.69 -2.51 15.84
CA PHE A 21 -7.38 -3.73 15.43
C PHE A 21 -8.89 -3.67 15.61
N ASN A 22 -9.41 -2.63 16.29
CA ASN A 22 -10.84 -2.44 16.52
C ASN A 22 -11.51 -1.57 15.45
N MET A 23 -10.71 -0.87 14.64
CA MET A 23 -11.20 -0.04 13.54
C MET A 23 -11.72 -0.88 12.38
N THR A 24 -12.72 -0.35 11.67
CA THR A 24 -13.24 -0.94 10.45
C THR A 24 -12.40 -0.53 9.25
N ILE A 25 -12.53 -1.24 8.13
CA ILE A 25 -11.87 -0.86 6.87
C ILE A 25 -12.25 0.56 6.41
N LYS A 26 -13.48 1.02 6.70
CA LYS A 26 -13.91 2.38 6.35
C LYS A 26 -13.18 3.46 7.14
N ASP A 27 -12.76 3.13 8.37
CA ASP A 27 -11.99 4.06 9.18
C ASP A 27 -10.55 4.14 8.65
N PHE A 28 -9.97 3.01 8.25
CA PHE A 28 -8.67 2.94 7.57
C PHE A 28 -8.65 3.61 6.19
N ASP A 29 -9.76 3.57 5.46
CA ASP A 29 -9.91 4.28 4.18
C ASP A 29 -9.67 5.78 4.35
N ARG A 30 -10.34 6.35 5.36
CA ARG A 30 -10.24 7.77 5.72
C ARG A 30 -8.88 8.15 6.30
N GLU A 31 -8.34 7.32 7.18
CA GLU A 31 -7.15 7.69 7.97
C GLU A 31 -5.82 7.28 7.33
N CYS A 32 -5.80 6.24 6.48
CA CYS A 32 -4.57 5.66 5.94
C CYS A 32 -4.58 5.56 4.41
N LEU A 33 -5.59 4.92 3.81
CA LEU A 33 -5.58 4.63 2.36
C LEU A 33 -5.61 5.91 1.51
N GLN A 34 -6.32 6.95 1.95
CA GLN A 34 -6.29 8.25 1.27
C GLN A 34 -4.88 8.86 1.26
N GLY A 35 -4.12 8.73 2.37
CA GLY A 35 -2.75 9.20 2.46
C GLY A 35 -1.81 8.42 1.56
N LEU A 36 -1.93 7.09 1.57
CA LEU A 36 -1.21 6.18 0.67
C LEU A 36 -1.42 6.57 -0.79
N TYR A 37 -2.68 6.77 -1.21
CA TYR A 37 -3.01 7.18 -2.57
C TYR A 37 -2.28 8.48 -3.00
N GLN A 38 -2.24 9.48 -2.12
CA GLN A 38 -1.53 10.73 -2.44
C GLN A 38 -0.02 10.54 -2.54
N LEU A 39 0.58 9.68 -1.71
CA LEU A 39 2.01 9.39 -1.79
C LEU A 39 2.36 8.56 -3.03
N LEU A 40 1.54 7.58 -3.39
CA LEU A 40 1.67 6.83 -4.64
C LEU A 40 1.59 7.77 -5.84
N ARG A 41 0.61 8.69 -5.85
CA ARG A 41 0.47 9.70 -6.89
C ARG A 41 1.68 10.64 -6.98
N LEU A 42 2.28 11.00 -5.84
CA LEU A 42 3.52 11.77 -5.81
C LEU A 42 4.67 10.97 -6.46
N ALA A 43 4.85 9.71 -6.08
CA ALA A 43 5.87 8.83 -6.66
C ALA A 43 5.71 8.66 -8.17
N SER A 44 4.47 8.44 -8.64
CA SER A 44 4.16 8.32 -10.07
C SER A 44 4.29 9.63 -10.85
N SER A 45 4.43 10.79 -10.18
CA SER A 45 4.64 12.08 -10.85
C SER A 45 6.11 12.40 -11.12
N ALA A 46 7.03 11.52 -10.70
CA ALA A 46 8.45 11.65 -10.98
C ALA A 46 8.76 11.52 -12.47
N SER A 47 9.84 12.18 -12.92
CA SER A 47 10.32 12.07 -14.30
C SER A 47 10.86 10.66 -14.56
N ILE A 48 10.69 10.16 -15.79
CA ILE A 48 11.28 8.89 -16.24
C ILE A 48 12.82 8.89 -16.08
N GLN A 49 13.46 10.05 -16.21
CA GLN A 49 14.93 10.17 -16.03
C GLN A 49 15.37 10.06 -14.57
N PHE A 50 14.47 10.38 -13.63
CA PHE A 50 14.73 10.40 -12.19
C PHE A 50 13.54 9.76 -11.46
N PRO A 51 13.36 8.43 -11.58
CA PRO A 51 12.20 7.76 -11.01
C PRO A 51 12.25 7.79 -9.48
N MET A 52 11.10 7.94 -8.86
CA MET A 52 10.95 7.85 -7.41
C MET A 52 10.60 6.41 -7.01
N ARG A 53 11.33 5.84 -6.05
CA ARG A 53 11.05 4.50 -5.52
C ARG A 53 10.09 4.60 -4.34
N PHE A 54 9.10 3.72 -4.32
CA PHE A 54 8.13 3.64 -3.24
C PHE A 54 8.31 2.32 -2.47
N HIS A 55 8.68 2.43 -1.21
CA HIS A 55 8.80 1.31 -0.28
C HIS A 55 7.67 1.41 0.73
N PHE A 56 6.95 0.33 0.97
CA PHE A 56 5.89 0.27 1.98
C PHE A 56 6.15 -0.91 2.92
N ILE A 57 5.66 -0.78 4.15
CA ILE A 57 5.78 -1.84 5.15
C ILE A 57 4.43 -2.52 5.25
N SER A 58 4.28 -3.71 4.68
CA SER A 58 3.05 -4.49 4.83
C SER A 58 2.94 -5.17 6.22
N SER A 59 2.04 -6.13 6.35
CA SER A 59 1.85 -6.96 7.54
C SER A 59 1.37 -8.34 7.12
N ILE A 60 1.81 -9.39 7.81
CA ILE A 60 1.29 -10.76 7.65
C ILE A 60 -0.24 -10.85 7.79
N SER A 61 -0.88 -9.86 8.42
CA SER A 61 -2.34 -9.79 8.52
C SER A 61 -3.05 -9.57 7.18
N SER A 62 -2.35 -9.14 6.12
CA SER A 62 -2.88 -9.09 4.74
C SER A 62 -3.18 -10.47 4.17
N ALA A 63 -2.55 -11.52 4.72
CA ALA A 63 -2.74 -12.93 4.34
C ALA A 63 -3.04 -13.86 5.53
N GLY A 64 -3.46 -13.29 6.66
CA GLY A 64 -3.51 -13.99 7.95
C GLY A 64 -4.73 -14.86 8.22
N CYS A 65 -5.67 -15.04 7.28
CA CYS A 65 -6.90 -15.81 7.53
C CYS A 65 -6.72 -17.34 7.57
N GLY A 66 -5.61 -17.87 7.06
CA GLY A 66 -5.35 -19.31 6.95
C GLY A 66 -6.07 -20.04 5.80
N LEU A 67 -6.61 -19.32 4.81
CA LEU A 67 -7.21 -19.93 3.61
C LEU A 67 -6.19 -20.53 2.63
N LEU A 68 -4.93 -20.12 2.73
CA LEU A 68 -3.82 -20.62 1.93
C LEU A 68 -2.91 -21.48 2.80
N SER A 69 -2.52 -22.66 2.31
CA SER A 69 -1.59 -23.55 3.01
C SER A 69 -0.15 -23.01 3.02
N GLU A 70 0.20 -22.26 1.99
CA GLU A 70 1.49 -21.59 1.80
C GLU A 70 1.22 -20.25 1.13
N ILE A 71 1.91 -19.20 1.57
CA ILE A 71 1.78 -17.84 1.04
C ILE A 71 3.07 -17.54 0.30
N GLN A 72 2.98 -17.43 -1.03
CA GLN A 72 4.11 -17.03 -1.87
C GLN A 72 4.39 -15.52 -1.70
N GLU A 73 5.65 -15.11 -1.81
CA GLU A 73 6.05 -13.69 -1.81
C GLU A 73 5.77 -13.04 -3.19
N GLU A 74 4.52 -13.13 -3.62
CA GLU A 74 3.99 -12.58 -4.86
C GLU A 74 2.70 -11.79 -4.56
N PRO A 75 2.18 -11.00 -5.51
CA PRO A 75 0.93 -10.28 -5.30
C PRO A 75 -0.18 -11.23 -4.82
N LEU A 76 -0.80 -10.91 -3.68
CA LEU A 76 -1.87 -11.72 -3.14
C LEU A 76 -3.03 -11.86 -4.14
N PRO A 77 -3.76 -12.98 -4.16
CA PRO A 77 -4.95 -13.11 -5.00
C PRO A 77 -5.98 -12.02 -4.66
N ARG A 78 -6.76 -11.56 -5.66
CA ARG A 78 -7.84 -10.57 -5.50
C ARG A 78 -9.07 -11.13 -4.76
N ARG A 79 -8.86 -11.54 -3.51
CA ARG A 79 -9.83 -12.14 -2.58
C ARG A 79 -9.57 -11.59 -1.18
N VAL A 80 -10.38 -10.64 -0.74
CA VAL A 80 -10.21 -9.97 0.56
C VAL A 80 -10.32 -10.94 1.75
N GLU A 81 -10.95 -12.10 1.55
CA GLU A 81 -11.06 -13.14 2.57
C GLU A 81 -9.69 -13.73 2.97
N ILE A 82 -8.65 -13.52 2.14
CA ILE A 82 -7.27 -13.93 2.43
C ILE A 82 -6.68 -13.12 3.61
N ALA A 83 -7.14 -11.88 3.79
CA ALA A 83 -6.74 -11.04 4.90
C ALA A 83 -7.37 -11.52 6.21
N LEU A 84 -6.68 -11.28 7.33
CA LEU A 84 -7.25 -11.46 8.66
C LEU A 84 -8.56 -10.66 8.75
N ALA A 85 -9.63 -11.28 9.28
CA ALA A 85 -11.00 -10.76 9.27
C ALA A 85 -11.23 -9.60 10.27
N GLN A 86 -10.46 -8.53 10.11
CA GLN A 86 -10.51 -7.29 10.88
C GLN A 86 -10.06 -6.12 10.00
N GLY A 87 -10.44 -4.88 10.34
CA GLY A 87 -10.18 -3.72 9.49
C GLY A 87 -8.69 -3.48 9.21
N TYR A 88 -7.82 -3.71 10.20
CA TYR A 88 -6.38 -3.59 10.00
C TYR A 88 -5.85 -4.56 8.92
N GLY A 89 -6.20 -5.85 9.00
CA GLY A 89 -5.73 -6.85 8.03
C GLY A 89 -6.23 -6.55 6.62
N GLN A 90 -7.50 -6.19 6.50
CA GLN A 90 -8.11 -5.74 5.24
C GLN A 90 -7.44 -4.48 4.69
N SER A 91 -7.01 -3.54 5.55
CA SER A 91 -6.34 -2.31 5.13
C SER A 91 -4.94 -2.57 4.57
N LYS A 92 -4.17 -3.48 5.18
CA LYS A 92 -2.82 -3.87 4.69
C LYS A 92 -2.91 -4.65 3.39
N TYR A 93 -3.94 -5.50 3.25
CA TYR A 93 -4.27 -6.14 1.98
C TYR A 93 -4.59 -5.12 0.87
N ALA A 94 -5.40 -4.11 1.18
CA ALA A 94 -5.71 -3.03 0.22
C ALA A 94 -4.46 -2.21 -0.15
N GLU A 95 -3.61 -1.89 0.83
CA GLU A 95 -2.33 -1.20 0.60
C GLU A 95 -1.44 -1.97 -0.39
N GLU A 96 -1.23 -3.28 -0.19
CA GLU A 96 -0.44 -4.10 -1.10
C GLU A 96 -0.96 -4.00 -2.54
N HIS A 97 -2.27 -4.16 -2.73
CA HIS A 97 -2.88 -4.09 -4.04
C HIS A 97 -2.78 -2.71 -4.69
N MET A 98 -2.88 -1.63 -3.90
CA MET A 98 -2.69 -0.28 -4.40
C MET A 98 -1.25 -0.04 -4.86
N CYS A 99 -0.26 -0.53 -4.11
CA CYS A 99 1.14 -0.45 -4.48
C CYS A 99 1.44 -1.23 -5.77
N TRP A 100 0.92 -2.45 -5.91
CA TRP A 100 1.04 -3.24 -7.14
C TRP A 100 0.39 -2.53 -8.34
N ALA A 101 -0.83 -2.03 -8.18
CA ALA A 101 -1.50 -1.30 -9.26
C ALA A 101 -0.76 -0.03 -9.67
N ALA A 102 -0.14 0.69 -8.73
CA ALA A 102 0.69 1.85 -9.04
C ALA A 102 1.97 1.48 -9.79
N MET A 103 2.56 0.32 -9.48
CA MET A 103 3.73 -0.20 -10.19
C MET A 103 3.40 -0.51 -11.66
N ASP A 104 2.28 -1.19 -11.92
CA ASP A 104 1.86 -1.54 -13.28
C ASP A 104 1.68 -0.30 -14.17
N LEU A 105 1.12 0.78 -13.62
CA LEU A 105 0.93 2.06 -14.33
C LEU A 105 2.23 2.79 -14.68
N CYS A 106 3.32 2.53 -13.97
CA CYS A 106 4.63 3.15 -14.24
C CYS A 106 5.45 2.35 -15.27
N CYS A 107 5.05 1.12 -15.60
CA CYS A 107 5.72 0.25 -16.56
C CYS A 107 5.19 0.39 -18.00
N GLU A 108 4.07 1.10 -18.22
CA GLU A 108 3.51 1.45 -19.52
C GLU A 108 4.03 2.80 -20.04
#